data_AF-A0A256VJ26-F1
#
_entry.id   AF-A0A256VJ26-F1
#
_cell.length_a   1.000
_cell.length_b   1.000
_cell.length_c   1.000
_cell.angle_alpha   90.00
_cell.angle_beta   90.00
_cell.angle_gamma   90.00
#
_symmetry.space_group_name_H-M   'P 1'
#
loop_
_entity.id
_entity.type
_entity.pdbx_description
1 polymer ?
#
loop_
_entity_poly.entity_id
_entity_poly.type
_entity_poly.pdbx_seq_one_letter_code
_entity_poly.pdbx_strand_id
1 'polypeptide(L)'
;MTKLIAFGDSIFAGWDGKENVSANQRIPELIGQQLDWQVTNVAIGGTKYDDSSNGFTAMVNKTDVTVFDYALVSYGVNNFSWPDPLAVVKQNALNGFKALKKKNPQLKILLELPTEDFRQGSTTLFDFNQDFWNQDQLDDALIEIAKQEQIDYYDWRPNPLITYENANQTLGDGNTGVHPTKATMKAIAQRLVAKFQQMVNGTSTPDVPIHVDPPTPDKPDDNRPKPPAVKTIDELKLDRLDNLFGIGDNISNSADRTTNKINELYQCLAQLMGTEKREYQVELSSPGNGLSRLLRNYVLLSFFNLERAINDLITVCNNNWICDPQTGLKNGLVKLLRVDSLVIDKHYQDTVNYNYYLIENKLNSLIGYINAMLKGE
;
A
#
# COMPACT_ATOMS: atom_id res chain seq x y z
N MET A 1 21.68 -29.17 -15.99
CA MET A 1 21.53 -28.86 -14.55
C MET A 1 21.01 -27.44 -14.48
N THR A 2 19.90 -27.22 -13.78
CA THR A 2 19.29 -25.90 -13.63
C THR A 2 20.13 -25.04 -12.70
N LYS A 3 20.27 -23.75 -13.03
CA LYS A 3 21.07 -22.79 -12.27
C LYS A 3 20.21 -21.66 -11.70
N LEU A 4 20.34 -21.44 -10.39
CA LEU A 4 19.70 -20.38 -9.63
C LEU A 4 20.75 -19.35 -9.18
N ILE A 5 20.47 -18.08 -9.42
CA ILE A 5 21.21 -16.98 -8.78
C ILE A 5 20.35 -16.30 -7.73
N ALA A 6 20.89 -16.05 -6.55
CA ALA A 6 20.19 -15.38 -5.46
C ALA A 6 20.80 -14.01 -5.17
N PHE A 7 19.96 -12.98 -5.18
CA PHE A 7 20.28 -11.62 -4.74
C PHE A 7 19.51 -11.36 -3.45
N GLY A 8 20.17 -10.74 -2.48
CA GLY A 8 19.47 -10.30 -1.29
C GLY A 8 20.37 -9.68 -0.24
N ASP A 9 19.83 -9.60 0.97
CA ASP A 9 20.48 -8.95 2.10
C ASP A 9 21.09 -9.94 3.13
N SER A 10 21.15 -9.56 4.41
CA SER A 10 21.69 -10.38 5.50
C SER A 10 20.93 -11.70 5.67
N ILE A 11 19.62 -11.74 5.36
CA ILE A 11 18.80 -12.94 5.50
C ILE A 11 19.29 -14.02 4.53
N PHE A 12 19.48 -13.67 3.25
CA PHE A 12 20.01 -14.59 2.24
C PHE A 12 21.52 -14.81 2.35
N ALA A 13 22.27 -13.84 2.86
CA ALA A 13 23.68 -14.02 3.18
C ALA A 13 23.90 -15.02 4.34
N GLY A 14 22.84 -15.29 5.12
CA GLY A 14 22.82 -16.33 6.15
C GLY A 14 23.07 -15.84 7.57
N TRP A 15 22.83 -14.57 7.88
CA TRP A 15 22.85 -14.12 9.28
C TRP A 15 21.58 -14.59 9.98
N ASP A 16 21.72 -15.41 11.02
CA ASP A 16 20.57 -15.96 11.76
C ASP A 16 20.15 -15.11 12.97
N GLY A 17 20.69 -13.90 13.10
CA GLY A 17 20.50 -13.02 14.26
C GLY A 17 21.61 -13.13 15.30
N LYS A 18 22.46 -14.16 15.23
CA LYS A 18 23.57 -14.38 16.18
C LYS A 18 24.90 -14.63 15.48
N GLU A 19 24.88 -15.40 14.40
CA GLU A 19 26.07 -15.74 13.63
C GLU A 19 25.73 -15.94 12.14
N ASN A 20 26.76 -15.97 11.31
CA ASN A 20 26.59 -16.42 9.93
C ASN A 20 26.50 -17.95 9.90
N VAL A 21 25.41 -18.47 9.36
CA VAL A 21 25.23 -19.91 9.16
C VAL A 21 26.13 -20.41 8.04
N SER A 22 26.46 -21.70 8.10
CA SER A 22 27.22 -22.35 7.03
C SER A 22 26.46 -22.34 5.71
N ALA A 23 27.18 -22.34 4.58
CA ALA A 23 26.57 -22.13 3.26
C ALA A 23 25.43 -23.11 2.96
N ASN A 24 25.54 -24.37 3.36
CA ASN A 24 24.50 -25.39 3.16
C ASN A 24 23.24 -25.21 4.05
N GLN A 25 23.19 -24.20 4.91
CA GLN A 25 22.06 -23.87 5.77
C GLN A 25 21.36 -22.56 5.38
N ARG A 26 21.89 -21.85 4.37
CA ARG A 26 21.30 -20.61 3.87
C ARG A 26 20.09 -20.91 2.99
N ILE A 27 19.14 -19.99 2.93
CA ILE A 27 17.88 -20.16 2.20
C ILE A 27 18.12 -20.54 0.72
N PRO A 28 18.93 -19.81 -0.07
CA PRO A 28 19.14 -20.17 -1.47
C PRO A 28 19.74 -21.55 -1.67
N GLU A 29 20.75 -21.90 -0.88
CA GLU A 29 21.43 -23.19 -0.95
C GLU A 29 20.52 -24.36 -0.50
N LEU A 30 19.64 -24.14 0.48
CA LEU A 30 18.61 -25.11 0.88
C LEU A 30 17.57 -25.35 -0.22
N ILE A 31 17.24 -24.33 -1.01
CA ILE A 31 16.39 -24.47 -2.20
C ILE A 31 17.11 -25.32 -3.25
N GLY A 32 18.39 -25.02 -3.51
CA GLY A 32 19.22 -25.77 -4.46
C GLY A 32 19.34 -27.25 -4.12
N GLN A 33 19.57 -27.58 -2.84
CA GLN A 33 19.63 -28.96 -2.37
C GLN A 33 18.32 -29.72 -2.58
N GLN A 34 17.17 -29.08 -2.34
CA GLN A 34 15.86 -29.71 -2.47
C GLN A 34 15.41 -29.89 -3.93
N LEU A 35 15.87 -29.02 -4.83
CA LEU A 35 15.53 -29.05 -6.25
C LEU A 35 16.60 -29.71 -7.14
N ASP A 36 17.75 -30.10 -6.57
CA ASP A 36 18.95 -30.53 -7.31
C ASP A 36 19.44 -29.45 -8.31
N TRP A 37 19.48 -28.19 -7.86
CA TRP A 37 19.90 -27.03 -8.65
C TRP A 37 21.26 -26.50 -8.19
N GLN A 38 22.04 -26.00 -9.14
CA GLN A 38 23.27 -25.27 -8.83
C GLN A 38 22.92 -23.84 -8.39
N VAL A 39 23.40 -23.42 -7.22
CA VAL A 39 23.10 -22.10 -6.66
C VAL A 39 24.34 -21.22 -6.67
N THR A 40 24.18 -19.96 -7.08
CA THR A 40 25.13 -18.88 -6.84
C THR A 40 24.46 -17.82 -5.99
N ASN A 41 24.93 -17.64 -4.76
CA ASN A 41 24.37 -16.68 -3.81
C ASN A 41 25.29 -15.44 -3.75
N VAL A 42 24.77 -14.29 -4.19
CA VAL A 42 25.48 -13.00 -4.20
C VAL A 42 24.89 -12.02 -3.19
N ALA A 43 24.11 -12.50 -2.22
CA ALA A 43 23.53 -11.68 -1.17
C ALA A 43 24.59 -11.07 -0.24
N ILE A 44 24.35 -9.85 0.23
CA ILE A 44 25.27 -9.08 1.07
C ILE A 44 24.51 -8.47 2.26
N GLY A 45 25.04 -8.59 3.47
CA GLY A 45 24.43 -8.00 4.66
C GLY A 45 24.15 -6.49 4.53
N GLY A 46 22.97 -6.06 4.95
CA GLY A 46 22.58 -4.65 5.03
C GLY A 46 22.22 -3.98 3.70
N THR A 47 22.25 -4.70 2.57
CA THR A 47 21.86 -4.13 1.29
C THR A 47 20.34 -3.98 1.16
N LYS A 48 19.89 -3.08 0.29
CA LYS A 48 18.48 -2.71 0.11
C LYS A 48 18.21 -2.25 -1.33
N TYR A 49 16.97 -1.88 -1.65
CA TYR A 49 16.65 -1.21 -2.90
C TYR A 49 17.06 0.26 -2.84
N ASP A 50 18.30 0.56 -3.21
CA ASP A 50 18.87 1.90 -3.27
C ASP A 50 19.82 2.08 -4.48
N ASP A 51 20.43 3.26 -4.57
CA ASP A 51 21.42 3.63 -5.59
C ASP A 51 22.87 3.45 -5.12
N SER A 52 23.07 2.82 -3.96
CA SER A 52 24.41 2.59 -3.41
C SER A 52 25.20 1.59 -4.27
N SER A 53 26.52 1.56 -4.06
CA SER A 53 27.39 0.64 -4.80
C SER A 53 27.06 -0.85 -4.57
N ASN A 54 26.32 -1.19 -3.51
CA ASN A 54 25.86 -2.55 -3.22
C ASN A 54 24.33 -2.68 -3.27
N GLY A 55 23.62 -1.64 -3.72
CA GLY A 55 22.18 -1.69 -3.96
C GLY A 55 21.84 -2.69 -5.05
N PHE A 56 20.58 -3.15 -5.08
CA PHE A 56 20.14 -4.22 -5.98
C PHE A 56 20.55 -3.99 -7.44
N THR A 57 20.30 -2.79 -7.99
CA THR A 57 20.67 -2.47 -9.38
C THR A 57 22.18 -2.57 -9.62
N ALA A 58 23.00 -2.10 -8.67
CA ALA A 58 24.46 -2.18 -8.77
C ALA A 58 24.94 -3.64 -8.70
N MET A 59 24.35 -4.46 -7.82
CA MET A 59 24.65 -5.89 -7.72
C MET A 59 24.31 -6.64 -8.99
N VAL A 60 23.15 -6.36 -9.59
CA VAL A 60 22.77 -6.89 -10.91
C VAL A 60 23.80 -6.49 -11.96
N ASN A 61 24.24 -5.23 -11.97
CA ASN A 61 25.22 -4.74 -12.96
C ASN A 61 26.61 -5.39 -12.81
N LYS A 62 27.05 -5.70 -11.59
CA LYS A 62 28.33 -6.37 -11.32
C LYS A 62 28.32 -7.87 -11.59
N THR A 63 27.14 -8.47 -11.68
CA THR A 63 26.98 -9.93 -11.77
C THR A 63 26.67 -10.36 -13.20
N ASP A 64 27.33 -11.41 -13.69
CA ASP A 64 26.93 -12.07 -14.94
C ASP A 64 25.75 -13.01 -14.65
N VAL A 65 24.60 -12.70 -15.25
CA VAL A 65 23.35 -13.47 -15.07
C VAL A 65 22.96 -14.26 -16.33
N THR A 66 23.77 -14.22 -17.38
CA THR A 66 23.44 -14.79 -18.70
C THR A 66 23.37 -16.32 -18.70
N VAL A 67 24.05 -16.96 -17.76
CA VAL A 67 24.13 -18.43 -17.65
C VAL A 67 23.07 -19.04 -16.73
N PHE A 68 22.22 -18.24 -16.10
CA PHE A 68 21.24 -18.69 -15.10
C PHE A 68 19.86 -18.86 -15.71
N ASP A 69 19.13 -19.86 -15.21
CA ASP A 69 17.75 -20.16 -15.59
C ASP A 69 16.77 -19.40 -14.70
N TYR A 70 17.09 -19.29 -13.41
CA TYR A 70 16.26 -18.63 -12.40
C TYR A 70 17.06 -17.59 -11.60
N ALA A 71 16.37 -16.53 -11.20
CA ALA A 71 16.84 -15.62 -10.15
C ALA A 71 15.85 -15.59 -8.98
N LEU A 72 16.38 -15.61 -7.76
CA LEU A 72 15.66 -15.33 -6.53
C LEU A 72 16.12 -13.98 -6.00
N VAL A 73 15.19 -13.08 -5.71
CA VAL A 73 15.47 -11.72 -5.22
C VAL A 73 14.74 -11.50 -3.91
N SER A 74 15.47 -11.12 -2.85
CA SER A 74 14.91 -10.80 -1.53
C SER A 74 15.61 -9.58 -0.94
N TYR A 75 14.90 -8.46 -0.93
CA TYR A 75 15.31 -7.22 -0.26
C TYR A 75 14.05 -6.55 0.26
N GLY A 76 14.21 -5.61 1.20
CA GLY A 76 13.13 -4.72 1.60
C GLY A 76 13.10 -4.43 3.08
N VAL A 77 13.49 -5.40 3.92
CA VAL A 77 13.52 -5.20 5.38
C VAL A 77 14.44 -4.05 5.78
N ASN A 78 15.58 -3.88 5.10
CA ASN A 78 16.49 -2.76 5.34
C ASN A 78 15.96 -1.43 4.79
N ASN A 79 15.11 -1.46 3.75
CA ASN A 79 14.38 -0.26 3.35
C ASN A 79 13.34 0.11 4.41
N PHE A 80 12.69 -0.85 5.07
CA PHE A 80 11.73 -0.55 6.13
C PHE A 80 12.41 0.00 7.38
N SER A 81 13.48 -0.66 7.85
CA SER A 81 14.19 -0.26 9.07
C SER A 81 15.05 1.01 8.93
N TRP A 82 15.56 1.29 7.73
CA TRP A 82 16.34 2.51 7.42
C TRP A 82 15.82 3.15 6.12
N PRO A 83 14.71 3.89 6.24
CA PRO A 83 13.91 4.23 5.09
C PRO A 83 14.44 5.38 4.25
N ASP A 84 14.14 5.24 2.96
CA ASP A 84 14.08 6.28 1.96
C ASP A 84 12.60 6.40 1.53
N PRO A 85 12.19 7.51 0.88
CA PRO A 85 10.86 7.65 0.28
C PRO A 85 10.41 6.39 -0.45
N LEU A 86 9.22 5.85 -0.12
CA LEU A 86 8.71 4.61 -0.72
C LEU A 86 8.73 4.65 -2.26
N ALA A 87 8.45 5.81 -2.86
CA ALA A 87 8.55 6.01 -4.30
C ALA A 87 9.97 5.81 -4.85
N VAL A 88 11.00 6.23 -4.10
CA VAL A 88 12.42 6.02 -4.45
C VAL A 88 12.78 4.54 -4.32
N VAL A 89 12.37 3.88 -3.22
CA VAL A 89 12.56 2.44 -3.02
C VAL A 89 11.94 1.65 -4.18
N LYS A 90 10.69 1.96 -4.54
CA LYS A 90 9.96 1.37 -5.67
C LYS A 90 10.71 1.58 -7.00
N GLN A 91 11.17 2.81 -7.26
CA GLN A 91 11.90 3.10 -8.49
C GLN A 91 13.23 2.33 -8.58
N ASN A 92 13.94 2.20 -7.46
CA ASN A 92 15.20 1.46 -7.39
C ASN A 92 15.01 -0.06 -7.56
N ALA A 93 13.94 -0.62 -6.98
CA ALA A 93 13.55 -2.00 -7.22
C ALA A 93 13.23 -2.23 -8.72
N LEU A 94 12.39 -1.38 -9.31
CA LEU A 94 12.03 -1.45 -10.74
C LEU A 94 13.27 -1.37 -11.65
N ASN A 95 14.22 -0.49 -11.34
CA ASN A 95 15.46 -0.36 -12.09
C ASN A 95 16.29 -1.66 -12.06
N GLY A 96 16.36 -2.32 -10.91
CA GLY A 96 17.08 -3.59 -10.75
C GLY A 96 16.45 -4.73 -11.55
N PHE A 97 15.13 -4.87 -11.51
CA PHE A 97 14.43 -5.88 -12.30
C PHE A 97 14.54 -5.63 -13.80
N LYS A 98 14.43 -4.37 -14.25
CA LYS A 98 14.68 -4.00 -15.65
C LYS A 98 16.11 -4.32 -16.07
N ALA A 99 17.10 -4.08 -15.20
CA ALA A 99 18.49 -4.43 -15.47
C ALA A 99 18.70 -5.95 -15.60
N LEU A 100 18.06 -6.75 -14.74
CA LEU A 100 18.10 -8.23 -14.83
C LEU A 100 17.53 -8.72 -16.15
N LYS A 101 16.30 -8.30 -16.49
CA LYS A 101 15.63 -8.69 -17.73
C LYS A 101 16.39 -8.23 -18.98
N LYS A 102 17.01 -7.05 -18.92
CA LYS A 102 17.86 -6.56 -20.02
C LYS A 102 19.10 -7.43 -20.20
N LYS A 103 19.74 -7.88 -19.11
CA LYS A 103 20.93 -8.74 -19.18
C LYS A 103 20.60 -10.16 -19.61
N ASN A 104 19.48 -10.71 -19.15
CA ASN A 104 19.02 -12.04 -19.55
C ASN A 104 17.49 -12.05 -19.72
N PRO A 105 17.00 -11.85 -20.96
CA PRO A 105 15.57 -11.83 -21.25
C PRO A 105 14.84 -13.17 -21.03
N GLN A 106 15.57 -14.28 -20.88
CA GLN A 106 15.00 -15.62 -20.64
C GLN A 106 15.00 -16.00 -19.15
N LEU A 107 15.59 -15.16 -18.29
CA LEU A 107 15.69 -15.41 -16.85
C LEU A 107 14.30 -15.41 -16.21
N LYS A 108 13.94 -16.49 -15.54
CA LYS A 108 12.73 -16.55 -14.72
C LYS A 108 13.03 -15.98 -13.35
N ILE A 109 12.30 -14.95 -12.93
CA ILE A 109 12.58 -14.22 -11.70
C ILE A 109 11.49 -14.54 -10.69
N LEU A 110 11.89 -14.95 -9.49
CA LEU A 110 11.05 -14.99 -8.30
C LEU A 110 11.47 -13.87 -7.34
N LEU A 111 10.57 -12.92 -7.11
CA LEU A 111 10.68 -11.94 -6.04
C LEU A 111 10.07 -12.52 -4.76
N GLU A 112 10.89 -12.72 -3.74
CA GLU A 112 10.39 -12.96 -2.39
C GLU A 112 10.17 -11.60 -1.71
N LEU A 113 8.94 -11.36 -1.26
CA LEU A 113 8.63 -10.16 -0.48
C LEU A 113 9.31 -10.25 0.89
N PRO A 114 9.74 -9.12 1.48
CA PRO A 114 10.42 -9.14 2.76
C PRO A 114 9.54 -9.77 3.85
N THR A 115 10.12 -10.65 4.66
CA THR A 115 9.48 -11.16 5.88
C THR A 115 9.29 -10.05 6.91
N GLU A 116 8.34 -10.20 7.83
CA GLU A 116 8.05 -9.23 8.89
C GLU A 116 9.32 -8.76 9.64
N ASP A 117 9.46 -7.44 9.78
CA ASP A 117 10.59 -6.76 10.43
C ASP A 117 10.11 -6.01 11.67
N PHE A 118 10.55 -6.44 12.85
CA PHE A 118 10.16 -5.86 14.15
C PHE A 118 11.21 -4.91 14.72
N ARG A 119 12.24 -4.57 13.94
CA ARG A 119 13.20 -3.53 14.33
C ARG A 119 12.47 -2.19 14.43
N GLN A 120 13.10 -1.24 15.12
CA GLN A 120 12.52 0.08 15.39
C GLN A 120 11.21 0.07 16.21
N GLY A 121 10.86 -1.06 16.83
CA GLY A 121 9.68 -1.18 17.68
C GLY A 121 8.39 -1.51 16.95
N SER A 122 8.47 -1.92 15.68
CA SER A 122 7.32 -2.47 14.95
C SER A 122 6.84 -3.77 15.59
N THR A 123 5.53 -3.93 15.63
CA THR A 123 4.79 -5.08 16.13
C THR A 123 3.83 -5.65 15.08
N THR A 124 3.73 -5.00 13.92
CA THR A 124 2.88 -5.40 12.80
C THR A 124 3.37 -4.77 11.50
N LEU A 125 3.01 -5.39 10.37
CA LEU A 125 3.26 -4.86 9.02
C LEU A 125 2.67 -3.47 8.78
N PHE A 126 1.70 -3.05 9.59
CA PHE A 126 1.01 -1.76 9.47
C PHE A 126 1.70 -0.62 10.23
N ASP A 127 2.67 -0.93 11.09
CA ASP A 127 3.41 0.09 11.85
C ASP A 127 4.29 0.92 10.90
N PHE A 128 4.16 2.23 11.01
CA PHE A 128 4.90 3.17 10.17
C PHE A 128 6.36 3.27 10.60
N ASN A 129 7.25 3.30 9.61
CA ASN A 129 8.64 3.69 9.82
C ASN A 129 8.80 5.23 9.87
N GLN A 130 10.04 5.68 10.01
CA GLN A 130 10.37 7.11 10.16
C GLN A 130 10.12 7.97 8.91
N ASP A 131 9.79 7.35 7.77
CA ASP A 131 9.47 8.02 6.52
C ASP A 131 7.97 7.85 6.16
N PHE A 132 7.15 7.51 7.16
CA PHE A 132 5.69 7.47 7.11
C PHE A 132 5.10 6.47 6.11
N TRP A 133 5.78 5.35 5.90
CA TRP A 133 5.22 4.18 5.21
C TRP A 133 5.44 2.90 6.02
N ASN A 134 4.63 1.88 5.78
CA ASN A 134 4.65 0.62 6.51
C ASN A 134 5.08 -0.57 5.62
N GLN A 135 5.42 -1.72 6.22
CA GLN A 135 5.96 -2.85 5.47
C GLN A 135 4.92 -3.43 4.49
N ASP A 136 3.63 -3.40 4.83
CA ASP A 136 2.55 -3.79 3.92
C ASP A 136 2.52 -2.96 2.63
N GLN A 137 2.72 -1.63 2.73
CA GLN A 137 2.83 -0.73 1.58
C GLN A 137 4.07 -1.03 0.72
N LEU A 138 5.18 -1.45 1.32
CA LEU A 138 6.36 -1.91 0.58
C LEU A 138 6.07 -3.19 -0.20
N ASP A 139 5.41 -4.16 0.45
CA ASP A 139 5.02 -5.42 -0.17
C ASP A 139 4.09 -5.19 -1.37
N ASP A 140 3.09 -4.33 -1.23
CA ASP A 140 2.20 -3.94 -2.33
C ASP A 140 2.96 -3.25 -3.47
N ALA A 141 3.88 -2.33 -3.17
CA ALA A 141 4.70 -1.68 -4.18
C ALA A 141 5.58 -2.68 -4.96
N LEU A 142 6.09 -3.70 -4.28
CA LEU A 142 6.88 -4.78 -4.87
C LEU A 142 6.02 -5.73 -5.71
N ILE A 143 4.80 -6.04 -5.29
CA ILE A 143 3.83 -6.81 -6.09
C ILE A 143 3.42 -6.04 -7.34
N GLU A 144 3.20 -4.73 -7.25
CA GLU A 144 2.91 -3.89 -8.42
C GLU A 144 4.04 -3.96 -9.45
N ILE A 145 5.30 -3.87 -9.00
CA ILE A 145 6.47 -4.07 -9.86
C ILE A 145 6.49 -5.47 -10.44
N ALA A 146 6.21 -6.49 -9.63
CA ALA A 146 6.22 -7.87 -10.08
C ALA A 146 5.23 -8.10 -11.22
N LYS A 147 4.00 -7.60 -11.05
CA LYS A 147 2.95 -7.61 -12.07
C LYS A 147 3.34 -6.81 -13.31
N GLN A 148 3.87 -5.59 -13.13
CA GLN A 148 4.30 -4.72 -14.23
C GLN A 148 5.40 -5.38 -15.08
N GLU A 149 6.37 -6.01 -14.43
CA GLU A 149 7.51 -6.64 -15.08
C GLU A 149 7.26 -8.12 -15.43
N GLN A 150 6.05 -8.64 -15.17
CA GLN A 150 5.67 -10.03 -15.44
C GLN A 150 6.64 -11.04 -14.82
N ILE A 151 7.02 -10.81 -13.57
CA ILE A 151 7.85 -11.71 -12.77
C ILE A 151 7.00 -12.40 -11.71
N ASP A 152 7.39 -13.60 -11.32
CA ASP A 152 6.75 -14.30 -10.21
C ASP A 152 7.11 -13.65 -8.88
N TYR A 153 6.21 -13.73 -7.92
CA TYR A 153 6.46 -13.31 -6.54
C TYR A 153 5.94 -14.32 -5.51
N TYR A 154 6.48 -14.24 -4.29
CA TYR A 154 6.01 -14.96 -3.12
C TYR A 154 5.63 -13.95 -2.04
N ASP A 155 4.34 -13.93 -1.67
CA ASP A 155 3.77 -13.04 -0.66
C ASP A 155 3.55 -13.83 0.65
N TRP A 156 4.13 -13.35 1.74
CA TRP A 156 4.04 -13.99 3.06
C TRP A 156 2.72 -13.69 3.77
N ARG A 157 2.05 -12.58 3.45
CA ARG A 157 0.90 -12.06 4.21
C ARG A 157 -0.28 -13.04 4.33
N PRO A 158 -0.64 -13.83 3.30
CA PRO A 158 -1.75 -14.79 3.42
C PRO A 158 -1.48 -15.93 4.42
N ASN A 159 -0.23 -16.22 4.73
CA ASN A 159 0.18 -17.28 5.65
C ASN A 159 1.59 -16.98 6.15
N PRO A 160 1.79 -16.09 7.12
CA PRO A 160 3.13 -15.70 7.55
C PRO A 160 3.83 -16.85 8.30
N LEU A 161 5.14 -17.00 8.08
CA LEU A 161 5.97 -17.89 8.90
C LEU A 161 6.45 -17.21 10.19
N ILE A 162 6.62 -15.89 10.11
CA ILE A 162 7.12 -15.03 11.19
C ILE A 162 5.97 -14.06 11.47
N THR A 163 5.54 -14.01 12.72
CA THR A 163 4.58 -13.03 13.24
C THR A 163 5.15 -12.44 14.53
N TYR A 164 4.64 -11.30 14.96
CA TYR A 164 5.11 -10.69 16.22
C TYR A 164 4.97 -11.63 17.42
N GLU A 165 3.88 -12.41 17.50
CA GLU A 165 3.64 -13.38 18.58
C GLU A 165 4.67 -14.51 18.60
N ASN A 166 5.20 -14.90 17.44
CA ASN A 166 6.14 -16.01 17.31
C ASN A 166 7.59 -15.56 17.09
N ALA A 167 7.85 -14.25 17.04
CA ALA A 167 9.13 -13.67 16.66
C ALA A 167 10.29 -14.12 17.56
N ASN A 168 10.05 -14.32 18.86
CA ASN A 168 11.09 -14.82 19.79
C ASN A 168 11.51 -16.27 19.51
N GLN A 169 10.68 -17.04 18.80
CA GLN A 169 10.98 -18.42 18.40
C GLN A 169 11.49 -18.49 16.95
N THR A 170 10.99 -17.60 16.09
CA THR A 170 11.25 -17.65 14.65
C THR A 170 12.43 -16.77 14.23
N LEU A 171 12.78 -15.74 15.00
CA LEU A 171 13.92 -14.84 14.77
C LEU A 171 15.02 -15.07 15.80
N GLY A 172 16.28 -15.16 15.37
CA GLY A 172 17.40 -15.39 16.28
C GLY A 172 17.85 -14.13 17.04
N ASP A 173 17.46 -12.95 16.56
CA ASP A 173 17.60 -11.65 17.24
C ASP A 173 16.33 -11.22 18.01
N GLY A 174 15.34 -12.12 18.12
CA GLY A 174 14.16 -11.96 18.98
C GLY A 174 13.07 -11.06 18.39
N ASN A 175 12.08 -10.69 19.20
CA ASN A 175 10.91 -9.90 18.80
C ASN A 175 11.16 -8.40 18.55
N THR A 176 12.42 -7.99 18.51
CA THR A 176 12.86 -6.65 18.06
C THR A 176 13.79 -6.76 16.84
N GLY A 177 13.80 -7.94 16.23
CA GLY A 177 14.73 -8.36 15.20
C GLY A 177 14.08 -8.57 13.84
N VAL A 178 14.84 -9.20 12.95
CA VAL A 178 14.39 -9.53 11.59
C VAL A 178 14.99 -10.82 11.05
N HIS A 179 16.02 -11.36 11.72
CA HIS A 179 16.83 -12.41 11.14
C HIS A 179 16.32 -13.78 11.54
N PRO A 180 15.86 -14.60 10.58
CA PRO A 180 15.25 -15.89 10.89
C PRO A 180 16.26 -16.85 11.53
N THR A 181 15.82 -17.65 12.49
CA THR A 181 16.64 -18.77 12.99
C THR A 181 16.94 -19.77 11.86
N LYS A 182 17.95 -20.63 12.04
CA LYS A 182 18.24 -21.75 11.13
C LYS A 182 17.01 -22.61 10.80
N ALA A 183 16.12 -22.83 11.77
CA ALA A 183 14.88 -23.59 11.57
C ALA A 183 13.89 -22.83 10.69
N THR A 184 13.73 -21.53 10.93
CA THR A 184 12.87 -20.65 10.13
C THR A 184 13.40 -20.48 8.71
N MET A 185 14.71 -20.31 8.52
CA MET A 185 15.36 -20.31 7.19
C MET A 185 15.02 -21.56 6.39
N LYS A 186 15.05 -22.73 7.04
CA LYS A 186 14.65 -24.00 6.40
C LYS A 186 13.17 -24.01 5.99
N ALA A 187 12.29 -23.49 6.85
CA ALA A 187 10.86 -23.39 6.53
C ALA A 187 10.59 -22.41 5.38
N ILE A 188 11.30 -21.28 5.34
CA ILE A 188 11.26 -20.32 4.22
C ILE A 188 11.68 -21.01 2.93
N ALA A 189 12.83 -21.68 2.93
CA ALA A 189 13.34 -22.41 1.76
C ALA A 189 12.32 -23.45 1.24
N GLN A 190 11.67 -24.22 2.13
CA GLN A 190 10.66 -25.21 1.75
C GLN A 190 9.46 -24.58 1.03
N ARG A 191 8.98 -23.43 1.48
CA ARG A 191 7.86 -22.73 0.84
C ARG A 191 8.25 -22.14 -0.52
N LEU A 192 9.46 -21.61 -0.64
CA LEU A 192 9.99 -21.12 -1.92
C LEU A 192 10.27 -22.25 -2.91
N VAL A 193 10.70 -23.43 -2.47
CA VAL A 193 10.82 -24.64 -3.30
C VAL A 193 9.49 -24.99 -3.97
N ALA A 194 8.39 -25.00 -3.20
CA ALA A 194 7.06 -25.27 -3.74
C ALA A 194 6.67 -24.25 -4.82
N LYS A 195 6.98 -22.96 -4.61
CA LYS A 195 6.75 -21.92 -5.61
C LYS A 195 7.60 -22.12 -6.87
N PHE A 196 8.88 -22.46 -6.75
CA PHE A 196 9.72 -22.77 -7.91
C PHE A 196 9.20 -23.97 -8.69
N GLN A 197 8.70 -25.01 -8.04
CA GLN A 197 8.08 -26.15 -8.71
C GLN A 197 6.85 -25.75 -9.53
N GLN A 198 6.03 -24.81 -9.03
CA GLN A 198 4.91 -24.25 -9.80
C GLN A 198 5.41 -23.49 -11.04
N MET A 199 6.47 -22.68 -10.91
CA MET A 199 7.08 -21.94 -12.01
C MET A 199 7.72 -22.86 -13.08
N VAL A 200 8.22 -24.03 -12.68
CA VAL A 200 8.75 -25.05 -13.60
C VAL A 200 7.61 -25.71 -14.39
N ASN A 201 6.52 -26.08 -13.72
CA ASN A 201 5.44 -26.87 -14.31
C ASN A 201 4.43 -26.04 -15.13
N GLY A 202 4.60 -24.71 -15.21
CA GLY A 202 3.76 -23.85 -16.05
C GLY A 202 2.31 -23.70 -15.56
N THR A 203 2.03 -24.08 -14.32
CA THR A 203 0.73 -23.86 -13.68
C THR A 203 0.65 -22.42 -13.18
N SER A 204 -0.05 -21.57 -13.91
CA SER A 204 -0.58 -20.30 -13.39
C SER A 204 -1.53 -20.61 -12.22
N THR A 205 -1.29 -19.96 -11.09
CA THR A 205 -1.99 -20.07 -9.79
C THR A 205 -3.49 -20.36 -9.86
N PRO A 206 -4.00 -21.31 -9.05
CA PRO A 206 -5.35 -21.26 -8.49
C PRO A 206 -5.35 -20.86 -7.00
N ASP A 207 -6.30 -19.98 -6.68
CA ASP A 207 -7.00 -19.68 -5.43
C ASP A 207 -6.21 -19.43 -4.12
N VAL A 208 -6.34 -18.18 -3.67
CA VAL A 208 -6.17 -17.73 -2.29
C VAL A 208 -7.05 -18.60 -1.37
N PRO A 209 -6.50 -19.26 -0.33
CA PRO A 209 -7.30 -19.90 0.70
C PRO A 209 -8.12 -18.84 1.45
N ILE A 210 -9.40 -19.12 1.67
CA ILE A 210 -10.33 -18.30 2.44
C ILE A 210 -9.75 -18.05 3.85
N HIS A 211 -9.57 -16.78 4.20
CA HIS A 211 -9.21 -16.33 5.55
C HIS A 211 -10.30 -16.80 6.52
N VAL A 212 -9.90 -17.53 7.56
CA VAL A 212 -10.76 -17.86 8.69
C VAL A 212 -10.26 -17.03 9.85
N ASP A 213 -11.09 -16.11 10.33
CA ASP A 213 -10.72 -15.22 11.43
C ASP A 213 -10.40 -16.04 12.70
N PRO A 214 -9.31 -15.72 13.42
CA PRO A 214 -9.04 -16.33 14.71
C PRO A 214 -10.11 -15.91 15.73
N PRO A 215 -10.45 -16.79 16.70
CA PRO A 215 -11.39 -16.45 17.76
C PRO A 215 -10.83 -15.30 18.64
N THR A 216 -11.70 -14.36 18.95
CA THR A 216 -11.43 -13.19 19.79
C THR A 216 -10.92 -13.63 21.17
N PRO A 217 -9.74 -13.20 21.63
CA PRO A 217 -9.31 -13.43 23.01
C PRO A 217 -10.10 -12.53 23.98
N ASP A 218 -10.50 -13.09 25.12
CA ASP A 218 -11.10 -12.35 26.23
C ASP A 218 -10.16 -11.25 26.76
N LYS A 219 -10.77 -10.11 27.10
CA LYS A 219 -10.10 -8.89 27.60
C LYS A 219 -9.24 -9.16 28.86
N PRO A 220 -7.97 -8.73 28.88
CA PRO A 220 -7.25 -8.50 30.12
C PRO A 220 -7.52 -7.09 30.67
N ASP A 221 -7.52 -7.03 32.00
CA ASP A 221 -7.80 -5.91 32.90
C ASP A 221 -7.02 -4.61 32.58
N ASP A 222 -7.72 -3.48 32.67
CA ASP A 222 -7.31 -2.14 32.24
C ASP A 222 -6.71 -1.36 33.41
N ASN A 223 -5.39 -1.19 33.40
CA ASN A 223 -4.68 -0.21 34.22
C ASN A 223 -3.49 0.39 33.45
N ARG A 224 -3.71 0.82 32.19
CA ARG A 224 -2.73 1.61 31.45
C ARG A 224 -3.12 3.10 31.45
N PRO A 225 -2.15 4.04 31.52
CA PRO A 225 -2.43 5.46 31.38
C PRO A 225 -3.13 5.72 30.04
N LYS A 226 -4.27 6.41 30.06
CA LYS A 226 -5.02 6.75 28.84
C LYS A 226 -4.14 7.59 27.90
N PRO A 227 -3.96 7.18 26.63
CA PRO A 227 -3.28 8.01 25.64
C PRO A 227 -4.03 9.33 25.45
N PRO A 228 -3.32 10.41 25.06
CA PRO A 228 -3.95 11.70 24.79
C PRO A 228 -5.03 11.56 23.72
N ALA A 229 -6.14 12.28 23.88
CA ALA A 229 -7.25 12.24 22.94
C ALA A 229 -6.78 12.78 21.57
N VAL A 230 -6.70 11.90 20.59
CA VAL A 230 -6.41 12.25 19.19
C VAL A 230 -7.60 13.04 18.64
N LYS A 231 -7.35 14.23 18.08
CA LYS A 231 -8.38 15.04 17.43
C LYS A 231 -8.66 14.45 16.03
N THR A 232 -9.87 13.92 15.85
CA THR A 232 -10.36 13.40 14.56
C THR A 232 -11.11 14.48 13.78
N ILE A 233 -11.32 14.24 12.48
CA ILE A 233 -12.13 15.06 11.59
C ILE A 233 -13.58 14.57 11.64
N ASP A 234 -14.53 15.49 11.83
CA ASP A 234 -15.95 15.15 11.82
C ASP A 234 -16.45 14.84 10.40
N GLU A 235 -17.40 13.92 10.30
CA GLU A 235 -18.06 13.58 9.04
C GLU A 235 -18.80 14.78 8.42
N LEU A 236 -18.77 14.84 7.09
CA LEU A 236 -19.61 15.75 6.32
C LEU A 236 -21.06 15.27 6.34
N LYS A 237 -21.96 16.20 6.63
CA LYS A 237 -23.40 16.05 6.43
C LYS A 237 -23.90 17.23 5.61
N LEU A 238 -24.76 16.99 4.64
CA LEU A 238 -25.34 17.99 3.74
C LEU A 238 -26.86 17.97 3.89
N ASP A 239 -27.45 19.17 3.88
CA ASP A 239 -28.89 19.30 4.06
C ASP A 239 -29.59 18.90 2.77
N ARG A 240 -30.50 17.93 2.87
CA ARG A 240 -31.25 17.46 1.70
C ARG A 240 -32.15 18.56 1.18
N LEU A 241 -32.25 18.66 -0.14
CA LEU A 241 -33.23 19.51 -0.80
C LEU A 241 -34.61 18.94 -0.51
N ASP A 242 -35.36 19.62 0.35
CA ASP A 242 -36.73 19.29 0.75
C ASP A 242 -37.74 20.19 0.00
N ASN A 243 -37.40 21.46 -0.16
CA ASN A 243 -38.14 22.46 -0.93
C ASN A 243 -37.41 22.79 -2.23
N LEU A 244 -38.00 22.35 -3.35
CA LEU A 244 -37.49 22.59 -4.70
C LEU A 244 -37.31 24.09 -5.04
N PHE A 245 -38.08 24.98 -4.43
CA PHE A 245 -37.96 26.42 -4.63
C PHE A 245 -36.87 27.07 -3.77
N GLY A 246 -36.17 26.31 -2.91
CA GLY A 246 -35.01 26.77 -2.13
C GLY A 246 -33.68 26.28 -2.69
N ILE A 247 -33.65 25.80 -3.94
CA ILE A 247 -32.49 25.08 -4.48
C ILE A 247 -31.22 25.92 -4.61
N GLY A 248 -31.33 27.22 -4.91
CA GLY A 248 -30.17 28.10 -5.03
C GLY A 248 -29.41 28.18 -3.71
N ASP A 249 -30.12 28.38 -2.61
CA ASP A 249 -29.54 28.45 -1.26
C ASP A 249 -29.03 27.08 -0.81
N ASN A 250 -29.79 26.01 -1.07
CA ASN A 250 -29.41 24.65 -0.71
C ASN A 250 -28.10 24.21 -1.40
N ILE A 251 -27.94 24.52 -2.70
CA ILE A 251 -26.73 24.22 -3.46
C ILE A 251 -25.57 25.09 -2.98
N SER A 252 -25.79 26.38 -2.73
CA SER A 252 -24.74 27.27 -2.21
C SER A 252 -24.20 26.77 -0.87
N ASN A 253 -25.09 26.52 0.09
CA ASN A 253 -24.71 26.02 1.41
C ASN A 253 -23.99 24.67 1.32
N SER A 254 -24.45 23.77 0.44
CA SER A 254 -23.82 22.47 0.26
C SER A 254 -22.44 22.57 -0.41
N ALA A 255 -22.29 23.46 -1.38
CA ALA A 255 -21.01 23.72 -2.04
C ALA A 255 -19.99 24.31 -1.07
N ASP A 256 -20.40 25.26 -0.23
CA ASP A 256 -19.54 25.86 0.81
C ASP A 256 -19.11 24.82 1.84
N ARG A 257 -20.04 24.02 2.37
CA ARG A 257 -19.73 22.96 3.34
C ARG A 257 -18.79 21.90 2.76
N THR A 258 -19.04 21.49 1.51
CA THR A 258 -18.19 20.51 0.81
C THR A 258 -16.79 21.08 0.57
N THR A 259 -16.70 22.32 0.11
CA THR A 259 -15.41 23.01 -0.14
C THR A 259 -14.62 23.20 1.15
N ASN A 260 -15.27 23.65 2.22
CA ASN A 260 -14.63 23.79 3.52
C ASN A 260 -14.11 22.44 4.03
N LYS A 261 -14.86 21.36 3.83
CA LYS A 261 -14.39 20.02 4.20
C LYS A 261 -13.20 19.57 3.34
N ILE A 262 -13.23 19.81 2.03
CA ILE A 262 -12.09 19.54 1.14
C ILE A 262 -10.85 20.30 1.62
N ASN A 263 -10.98 21.57 1.99
CA ASN A 263 -9.88 22.39 2.49
C ASN A 263 -9.35 21.92 3.84
N GLU A 264 -10.24 21.55 4.77
CA GLU A 264 -9.86 20.93 6.04
C GLU A 264 -9.05 19.63 5.79
N LEU A 265 -9.50 18.80 4.85
CA LEU A 265 -8.77 17.59 4.48
C LEU A 265 -7.42 17.94 3.86
N TYR A 266 -7.33 18.85 2.89
CA TYR A 266 -6.04 19.28 2.33
C TYR A 266 -5.08 19.83 3.39
N GLN A 267 -5.58 20.59 4.36
CA GLN A 267 -4.75 21.08 5.48
C GLN A 267 -4.25 19.93 6.34
N CYS A 268 -5.11 18.97 6.67
CA CYS A 268 -4.73 17.77 7.41
C CYS A 268 -3.69 16.95 6.65
N LEU A 269 -3.91 16.72 5.35
CA LEU A 269 -2.96 16.02 4.47
C LEU A 269 -1.60 16.72 4.39
N ALA A 270 -1.59 18.05 4.26
CA ALA A 270 -0.36 18.82 4.27
C ALA A 270 0.39 18.73 5.60
N GLN A 271 -0.31 18.63 6.73
CA GLN A 271 0.29 18.44 8.04
C GLN A 271 0.82 17.02 8.24
N LEU A 272 0.05 16.01 7.82
CA LEU A 272 0.38 14.59 8.02
C LEU A 272 1.48 14.11 7.09
N MET A 273 1.46 14.55 5.83
CA MET A 273 2.25 13.96 4.76
C MET A 273 3.24 14.95 4.13
N GLY A 274 3.32 16.18 4.65
CA GLY A 274 4.18 17.22 4.10
C GLY A 274 3.84 17.63 2.66
N THR A 275 2.63 17.33 2.18
CA THR A 275 2.20 17.72 0.83
C THR A 275 2.12 19.24 0.71
N GLU A 276 2.29 19.76 -0.50
CA GLU A 276 2.03 21.19 -0.77
C GLU A 276 0.63 21.58 -0.28
N LYS A 277 0.54 22.73 0.38
CA LYS A 277 -0.75 23.27 0.83
C LYS A 277 -1.60 23.57 -0.40
N ARG A 278 -2.79 22.98 -0.44
CA ARG A 278 -3.80 23.23 -1.47
C ARG A 278 -5.04 23.81 -0.82
N GLU A 279 -5.69 24.69 -1.56
CA GLU A 279 -6.96 25.27 -1.17
C GLU A 279 -7.85 25.33 -2.42
N TYR A 280 -9.11 24.97 -2.23
CA TYR A 280 -10.16 25.07 -3.23
C TYR A 280 -11.11 26.20 -2.83
N GLN A 281 -11.58 26.97 -3.79
CA GLN A 281 -12.57 28.01 -3.57
C GLN A 281 -13.78 27.80 -4.48
N VAL A 282 -14.97 28.12 -3.96
CA VAL A 282 -16.19 28.09 -4.75
C VAL A 282 -16.13 29.21 -5.79
N GLU A 283 -16.10 28.83 -7.06
CA GLU A 283 -15.95 29.78 -8.18
C GLU A 283 -17.27 30.50 -8.56
N LEU A 284 -18.42 30.04 -8.05
CA LEU A 284 -19.74 30.47 -8.50
C LEU A 284 -20.56 31.10 -7.36
N SER A 285 -21.12 32.28 -7.60
CA SER A 285 -22.11 32.91 -6.71
C SER A 285 -23.52 32.43 -7.05
N SER A 286 -24.33 32.15 -6.01
CA SER A 286 -25.75 31.82 -6.19
C SER A 286 -26.51 32.98 -6.84
N PRO A 287 -27.29 32.74 -7.91
CA PRO A 287 -28.17 33.76 -8.50
C PRO A 287 -29.50 33.91 -7.72
N GLY A 288 -29.62 33.29 -6.55
CA GLY A 288 -30.86 33.18 -5.78
C GLY A 288 -31.82 32.11 -6.33
N ASN A 289 -33.02 32.05 -5.76
CA ASN A 289 -33.98 30.95 -6.02
C ASN A 289 -34.96 31.19 -7.19
N GLY A 290 -34.81 32.31 -7.91
CA GLY A 290 -35.67 32.63 -9.04
C GLY A 290 -35.49 31.63 -10.19
N LEU A 291 -36.59 30.98 -10.61
CA LEU A 291 -36.57 30.04 -11.73
C LEU A 291 -36.08 30.72 -13.00
N SER A 292 -34.85 30.42 -13.37
CA SER A 292 -34.14 31.11 -14.44
C SER A 292 -33.08 30.20 -15.06
N ARG A 293 -32.64 30.56 -16.27
CA ARG A 293 -31.50 29.90 -16.91
C ARG A 293 -30.22 30.04 -16.08
N LEU A 294 -30.06 31.15 -15.37
CA LEU A 294 -28.93 31.39 -14.47
C LEU A 294 -28.93 30.38 -13.33
N LEU A 295 -30.07 30.20 -12.65
CA LEU A 295 -30.20 29.20 -11.58
C LEU A 295 -29.93 27.78 -12.10
N ARG A 296 -30.50 27.40 -13.24
CA ARG A 296 -30.24 26.08 -13.86
C ARG A 296 -28.74 25.87 -14.12
N ASN A 297 -28.08 26.84 -14.74
CA ASN A 297 -26.65 26.75 -15.04
C ASN A 297 -25.82 26.71 -13.75
N TYR A 298 -26.20 27.48 -12.73
CA TYR A 298 -25.57 27.46 -11.43
C TYR A 298 -25.62 26.05 -10.80
N VAL A 299 -26.79 25.41 -10.73
CA VAL A 299 -26.89 24.03 -10.18
C VAL A 299 -26.00 23.04 -10.94
N LEU A 300 -26.05 23.08 -12.28
CA LEU A 300 -25.26 22.20 -13.13
C LEU A 300 -23.75 22.38 -12.94
N LEU A 301 -23.29 23.63 -12.98
CA LEU A 301 -21.86 23.95 -12.89
C LEU A 301 -21.34 23.75 -11.46
N SER A 302 -22.16 23.97 -10.42
CA SER A 302 -21.78 23.67 -9.04
C SER A 302 -21.45 22.19 -8.85
N PHE A 303 -22.30 21.27 -9.33
CA PHE A 303 -21.98 19.84 -9.24
C PHE A 303 -20.79 19.44 -10.10
N PHE A 304 -20.63 20.01 -11.29
CA PHE A 304 -19.45 19.77 -12.12
C PHE A 304 -18.15 20.22 -11.42
N ASN A 305 -18.16 21.40 -10.82
CA ASN A 305 -17.02 21.95 -10.09
C ASN A 305 -16.70 21.15 -8.82
N LEU A 306 -17.73 20.73 -8.07
CA LEU A 306 -17.56 19.87 -6.90
C LEU A 306 -17.02 18.48 -7.29
N GLU A 307 -17.51 17.86 -8.36
CA GLU A 307 -16.97 16.60 -8.86
C GLU A 307 -15.47 16.72 -9.15
N ARG A 308 -15.06 17.78 -9.86
CA ARG A 308 -13.65 18.05 -10.16
C ARG A 308 -12.84 18.21 -8.87
N ALA A 309 -13.30 19.05 -7.95
CA ALA A 309 -12.60 19.32 -6.69
C ALA A 309 -12.45 18.07 -5.81
N ILE A 310 -13.49 17.25 -5.72
CA ILE A 310 -13.47 15.98 -4.98
C ILE A 310 -12.53 14.99 -5.68
N ASN A 311 -12.56 14.90 -7.01
CA ASN A 311 -11.68 14.01 -7.76
C ASN A 311 -10.21 14.43 -7.70
N ASP A 312 -9.93 15.73 -7.63
CA ASP A 312 -8.59 16.25 -7.37
C ASP A 312 -8.11 15.85 -5.97
N LEU A 313 -8.97 15.97 -4.94
CA LEU A 313 -8.67 15.50 -3.59
C LEU A 313 -8.45 13.99 -3.56
N ILE A 314 -9.32 13.20 -4.19
CA ILE A 314 -9.17 11.75 -4.32
C ILE A 314 -7.85 11.41 -4.99
N THR A 315 -7.46 12.16 -6.02
CA THR A 315 -6.17 11.96 -6.70
C THR A 315 -5.01 12.25 -5.75
N VAL A 316 -5.08 13.31 -4.94
CA VAL A 316 -4.08 13.57 -3.90
C VAL A 316 -4.06 12.45 -2.87
N CYS A 317 -5.21 12.01 -2.35
CA CYS A 317 -5.30 10.87 -1.44
C CYS A 317 -4.67 9.61 -2.04
N ASN A 318 -5.03 9.25 -3.28
CA ASN A 318 -4.49 8.09 -3.98
C ASN A 318 -2.99 8.18 -4.25
N ASN A 319 -2.48 9.38 -4.52
CA ASN A 319 -1.04 9.61 -4.74
C ASN A 319 -0.24 9.52 -3.42
N ASN A 320 -0.93 9.65 -2.28
CA ASN A 320 -0.33 9.52 -0.96
C ASN A 320 -0.92 8.33 -0.18
N TRP A 321 -1.44 7.32 -0.88
CA TRP A 321 -1.87 6.04 -0.30
C TRP A 321 -2.96 6.11 0.77
N ILE A 322 -3.80 7.14 0.71
CA ILE A 322 -5.04 7.20 1.47
C ILE A 322 -6.11 6.47 0.65
N CYS A 323 -6.14 5.16 0.84
CA CYS A 323 -6.97 4.18 0.16
C CYS A 323 -7.86 3.41 1.14
N ASP A 324 -8.69 2.50 0.61
CA ASP A 324 -9.45 1.59 1.46
C ASP A 324 -8.49 0.71 2.29
N PRO A 325 -8.50 0.78 3.63
CA PRO A 325 -7.57 0.06 4.48
C PRO A 325 -7.83 -1.45 4.49
N GLN A 326 -9.02 -1.91 4.10
CA GLN A 326 -9.33 -3.34 4.04
C GLN A 326 -8.87 -3.98 2.74
N THR A 327 -8.89 -3.22 1.64
CA THR A 327 -8.65 -3.76 0.30
C THR A 327 -7.38 -3.23 -0.37
N GLY A 328 -6.77 -2.18 0.17
CA GLY A 328 -5.63 -1.47 -0.43
C GLY A 328 -5.99 -0.74 -1.74
N LEU A 329 -7.24 -0.81 -2.19
CA LEU A 329 -7.64 -0.27 -3.48
C LEU A 329 -7.72 1.25 -3.45
N LYS A 330 -7.13 1.86 -4.48
CA LYS A 330 -7.28 3.30 -4.74
C LYS A 330 -8.75 3.67 -4.77
N ASN A 331 -9.04 4.83 -4.19
CA ASN A 331 -10.36 5.40 -4.21
C ASN A 331 -10.79 5.67 -5.65
N GLY A 332 -11.85 5.01 -6.07
CA GLY A 332 -12.53 5.32 -7.32
C GLY A 332 -12.99 6.77 -7.33
N LEU A 333 -12.81 7.44 -8.47
CA LEU A 333 -13.30 8.80 -8.70
C LEU A 333 -14.83 8.84 -8.52
N VAL A 334 -15.33 9.93 -7.96
CA VAL A 334 -16.76 10.17 -7.91
C VAL A 334 -17.26 10.60 -9.29
N LYS A 335 -18.43 10.10 -9.65
CA LYS A 335 -19.17 10.53 -10.84
C LYS A 335 -20.56 10.94 -10.40
N LEU A 336 -20.80 12.25 -10.38
CA LEU A 336 -22.08 12.84 -10.04
C LEU A 336 -23.02 12.79 -11.24
N LEU A 337 -24.31 12.69 -10.95
CA LEU A 337 -25.35 12.75 -11.96
C LEU A 337 -25.50 14.18 -12.45
N ARG A 338 -25.66 14.34 -13.76
CA ARG A 338 -25.99 15.64 -14.35
C ARG A 338 -27.44 15.99 -13.99
N VAL A 339 -27.64 17.18 -13.44
CA VAL A 339 -28.97 17.71 -13.10
C VAL A 339 -29.49 18.53 -14.28
N ASP A 340 -29.70 17.89 -15.43
CA ASP A 340 -29.98 18.54 -16.71
C ASP A 340 -31.47 18.75 -17.01
N SER A 341 -32.35 18.11 -16.23
CA SER A 341 -33.81 18.24 -16.36
C SER A 341 -34.25 19.70 -16.41
N LEU A 342 -35.16 19.99 -17.33
CA LEU A 342 -35.75 21.31 -17.53
C LEU A 342 -36.98 21.53 -16.64
N VAL A 343 -37.46 20.48 -15.97
CA VAL A 343 -38.61 20.52 -15.07
C VAL A 343 -38.13 20.27 -13.65
N ILE A 344 -38.52 21.14 -12.74
CA ILE A 344 -38.20 21.02 -11.31
C ILE A 344 -39.33 20.21 -10.67
N ASP A 345 -39.11 18.91 -10.60
CA ASP A 345 -40.05 17.92 -10.07
C ASP A 345 -39.36 16.99 -9.06
N LYS A 346 -40.06 15.93 -8.66
CA LYS A 346 -39.51 14.94 -7.73
C LYS A 346 -38.24 14.28 -8.25
N HIS A 347 -38.14 14.01 -9.55
CA HIS A 347 -36.95 13.40 -10.14
C HIS A 347 -35.75 14.36 -10.10
N TYR A 348 -35.98 15.65 -10.35
CA TYR A 348 -34.97 16.70 -10.16
C TYR A 348 -34.47 16.71 -8.71
N GLN A 349 -35.39 16.74 -7.75
CA GLN A 349 -35.08 16.71 -6.32
C GLN A 349 -34.25 15.48 -5.92
N ASP A 350 -34.65 14.30 -6.39
CA ASP A 350 -33.99 13.04 -6.09
C ASP A 350 -32.59 12.98 -6.69
N THR A 351 -32.39 13.53 -7.88
CA THR A 351 -31.06 13.61 -8.52
C THR A 351 -30.11 14.50 -7.72
N VAL A 352 -30.57 15.66 -7.26
CA VAL A 352 -29.79 16.56 -6.38
C VAL A 352 -29.41 15.85 -5.08
N ASN A 353 -30.39 15.24 -4.42
CA ASN A 353 -30.18 14.55 -3.15
C ASN A 353 -29.29 13.32 -3.28
N TYR A 354 -29.36 12.62 -4.41
CA TYR A 354 -28.48 11.49 -4.70
C TYR A 354 -27.04 11.95 -4.90
N ASN A 355 -26.81 13.08 -5.57
CA ASN A 355 -25.47 13.68 -5.64
C ASN A 355 -24.92 14.02 -4.25
N TYR A 356 -25.74 14.58 -3.35
CA TYR A 356 -25.30 14.83 -1.96
C TYR A 356 -24.93 13.54 -1.24
N TYR A 357 -25.71 12.48 -1.42
CA TYR A 357 -25.37 11.16 -0.88
C TYR A 357 -24.02 10.65 -1.42
N LEU A 358 -23.77 10.77 -2.73
CA LEU A 358 -22.48 10.36 -3.32
C LEU A 358 -21.31 11.17 -2.78
N ILE A 359 -21.48 12.49 -2.62
CA ILE A 359 -20.47 13.40 -2.05
C ILE A 359 -20.17 13.02 -0.59
N GLU A 360 -21.19 12.92 0.26
CA GLU A 360 -21.04 12.54 1.67
C GLU A 360 -20.38 11.17 1.80
N ASN A 361 -20.88 10.16 1.10
CA ASN A 361 -20.35 8.80 1.21
C ASN A 361 -18.86 8.78 0.83
N LYS A 362 -18.48 9.43 -0.26
CA LYS A 362 -17.10 9.47 -0.71
C LYS A 362 -16.19 10.25 0.26
N LEU A 363 -16.58 11.46 0.65
CA LEU A 363 -15.76 12.27 1.56
C LEU A 363 -15.71 11.67 2.96
N ASN A 364 -16.78 11.06 3.46
CA ASN A 364 -16.79 10.42 4.77
C ASN A 364 -16.00 9.13 4.79
N SER A 365 -15.94 8.40 3.67
CA SER A 365 -15.02 7.26 3.53
C SER A 365 -13.56 7.74 3.62
N LEU A 366 -13.19 8.81 2.91
CA LEU A 366 -11.86 9.41 3.01
C LEU A 366 -11.55 9.93 4.41
N ILE A 367 -12.51 10.59 5.06
CA ILE A 367 -12.40 11.04 6.46
C ILE A 367 -12.20 9.84 7.38
N GLY A 368 -12.91 8.73 7.16
CA GLY A 368 -12.73 7.49 7.89
C GLY A 368 -11.30 6.98 7.80
N TYR A 369 -10.74 6.95 6.59
CA TYR A 369 -9.35 6.52 6.36
C TYR A 369 -8.34 7.46 7.03
N ILE A 370 -8.53 8.77 6.89
CA ILE A 370 -7.66 9.77 7.54
C ILE A 370 -7.77 9.70 9.06
N ASN A 371 -8.97 9.47 9.60
CA ASN A 371 -9.18 9.32 11.02
C ASN A 371 -8.56 8.03 11.57
N ALA A 372 -8.58 6.94 10.81
CA ALA A 372 -7.85 5.72 11.15
C ALA A 372 -6.35 6.05 11.26
N MET A 373 -5.77 6.70 10.24
CA MET A 373 -4.38 7.15 10.29
C MET A 373 -4.06 8.06 11.47
N LEU A 374 -4.92 9.05 11.78
CA LEU A 374 -4.73 9.96 12.90
C LEU A 374 -4.68 9.22 14.25
N LYS A 375 -5.48 8.16 14.37
CA LYS A 375 -5.53 7.31 15.56
C LYS A 375 -4.42 6.25 15.59
N GLY A 376 -3.70 6.06 14.49
CA GLY A 376 -2.75 4.96 14.30
C GLY A 376 -3.44 3.60 14.15
N GLU A 377 -4.61 3.56 13.52
CA GLU A 377 -5.39 2.36 13.17
C GLU A 377 -5.04 1.82 11.78
#